data_AF-A0AAP0S547-F1
#
_entry.id   AF-A0AAP0S547-F1
#
_cell.length_a   1.000
_cell.length_b   1.000
_cell.length_c   1.000
_cell.angle_alpha   90.00
_cell.angle_beta   90.00
_cell.angle_gamma   90.00
#
_symmetry.space_group_name_H-M   'P 1'
#
loop_
_entity.id
_entity.type
_entity.pdbx_description
1 polymer ?
#
loop_
_entity_poly.entity_id
_entity_poly.type
_entity_poly.pdbx_seq_one_letter_code
_entity_poly.pdbx_strand_id
1 'polypeptide(L)'
;MPSNLNAFDIISFSPGFDLSGLFEENDRKKEVRFTSRQPASTIISKLRDIAKRLKLKIDKKDGGLLKMEGLKEGRKGVLSIDAEIFEVTPNFHLVEVKKSSGDTLEFQKIMKQDMRPALKDIVWTWQGEQQQQEQQDLQPSHVPQLQVVSPPQDS
;
A
#
# COMPACT_ATOMS: atom_id res chain seq x y z
N MET A 1 10.58 17.64 11.16
CA MET A 1 10.35 17.62 9.70
C MET A 1 10.49 16.18 9.23
N PRO A 2 9.80 15.75 8.16
CA PRO A 2 10.06 14.46 7.52
C PRO A 2 11.55 14.32 7.16
N SER A 3 12.08 13.10 7.21
CA SER A 3 13.44 12.81 6.73
C SER A 3 13.49 12.90 5.21
N ASN A 4 14.57 13.43 4.64
CA ASN A 4 14.78 13.41 3.18
C ASN A 4 15.07 11.99 2.70
N LEU A 5 14.48 11.62 1.56
CA LEU A 5 14.69 10.34 0.90
C LEU A 5 15.49 10.55 -0.39
N ASN A 6 16.61 9.86 -0.52
CA ASN A 6 17.40 9.89 -1.75
C ASN A 6 17.01 8.75 -2.71
N ALA A 7 17.58 8.76 -3.92
CA ALA A 7 17.29 7.77 -4.94
C ALA A 7 17.77 6.34 -4.58
N PHE A 8 18.90 6.20 -3.89
CA PHE A 8 19.40 4.90 -3.42
C PHE A 8 18.48 4.28 -2.37
N ASP A 9 17.91 5.10 -1.47
CA ASP A 9 16.93 4.63 -0.49
C ASP A 9 15.71 4.03 -1.21
N ILE A 10 15.19 4.73 -2.24
CA ILE A 10 14.05 4.26 -3.03
C ILE A 10 14.36 2.93 -3.73
N ILE A 11 15.55 2.82 -4.34
CA ILE A 11 15.98 1.58 -5.01
C ILE A 11 16.06 0.42 -4.00
N SER A 12 16.56 0.69 -2.79
CA SER A 12 16.68 -0.32 -1.73
C SER A 12 15.33 -0.91 -1.30
N PHE A 13 14.21 -0.20 -1.50
CA PHE A 13 12.87 -0.66 -1.17
C PHE A 13 12.24 -1.59 -2.24
N SER A 14 12.89 -1.78 -3.39
CA SER A 14 12.37 -2.67 -4.42
C SER A 14 12.38 -4.13 -3.93
N PRO A 15 11.29 -4.89 -4.12
CA PRO A 15 11.23 -6.31 -3.73
C PRO A 15 12.35 -7.17 -4.31
N GLY A 16 12.94 -6.77 -5.44
CA GLY A 16 14.07 -7.48 -6.05
C GLY A 16 15.39 -7.38 -5.28
N PHE A 17 15.51 -6.44 -4.33
CA PHE A 17 16.65 -6.32 -3.42
C PHE A 17 16.36 -6.88 -2.02
N ASP A 18 15.12 -7.34 -1.77
CA ASP A 18 14.75 -7.94 -0.50
C ASP A 18 15.05 -9.44 -0.49
N LEU A 19 16.06 -9.83 0.28
CA LEU A 19 16.50 -11.22 0.43
C LEU A 19 15.78 -11.96 1.58
N SER A 20 14.86 -11.31 2.30
CA SER A 20 14.18 -11.91 3.46
C SER A 20 13.40 -13.17 3.10
N GLY A 21 12.87 -13.25 1.87
CA GLY A 21 12.16 -14.43 1.35
C GLY A 21 13.02 -15.70 1.25
N LEU A 22 14.36 -15.61 1.30
CA LEU A 22 15.22 -16.80 1.37
C LEU A 22 15.20 -17.47 2.75
N PHE A 23 14.75 -16.75 3.78
CA PHE A 23 14.86 -17.18 5.18
C PHE A 23 13.53 -17.17 5.94
N GLU A 24 12.51 -16.42 5.48
CA GLU A 24 11.19 -16.36 6.13
C GLU A 24 10.22 -17.41 5.53
N GLU A 25 9.78 -18.37 6.35
CA GLU A 25 8.79 -19.41 5.98
C GLU A 25 7.38 -18.88 5.62
N ASN A 26 7.13 -17.58 5.81
CA ASN A 26 5.84 -16.96 5.54
C ASN A 26 6.03 -15.59 4.89
N ASP A 27 5.54 -15.42 3.65
CA ASP A 27 5.49 -14.18 2.84
C ASP A 27 4.63 -13.04 3.44
N ARG A 28 4.48 -13.00 4.77
CA ARG A 28 3.61 -12.05 5.44
C ARG A 28 4.35 -10.75 5.63
N LYS A 29 4.26 -9.88 4.61
CA LYS A 29 4.76 -8.51 4.64
C LYS A 29 4.36 -7.82 5.95
N LYS A 30 5.37 -7.32 6.67
CA LYS A 30 5.25 -6.59 7.94
C LYS A 30 5.16 -5.08 7.71
N GLU A 31 5.21 -4.66 6.46
CA GLU A 31 5.20 -3.27 6.04
C GLU A 31 4.41 -3.08 4.75
N VAL A 32 3.89 -1.86 4.58
CA VAL A 32 3.35 -1.38 3.31
C VAL A 32 3.89 0.01 3.06
N ARG A 33 4.03 0.39 1.78
CA ARG A 33 4.43 1.73 1.39
C ARG A 33 3.44 2.31 0.40
N PHE A 34 3.23 3.62 0.47
CA PHE A 34 2.51 4.36 -0.56
C PHE A 34 3.16 5.72 -0.79
N THR A 35 2.92 6.29 -1.96
CA THR A 35 3.31 7.66 -2.28
C THR A 35 2.13 8.60 -2.14
N SER A 36 2.39 9.87 -1.82
CA SER A 36 1.38 10.91 -1.71
C SER A 36 1.88 12.22 -2.30
N ARG A 37 0.97 12.96 -2.95
CA ARG A 37 1.19 14.35 -3.40
C ARG A 37 0.72 15.39 -2.38
N GLN A 38 0.29 14.94 -1.21
CA GLN A 38 -0.17 15.83 -0.14
C GLN A 38 1.03 16.31 0.69
N PRO A 39 0.96 17.51 1.29
CA PRO A 39 1.94 17.97 2.27
C PRO A 39 2.02 17.00 3.47
N ALA A 40 3.20 16.88 4.07
CA ALA A 40 3.39 16.01 5.24
C ALA A 40 2.41 16.30 6.39
N SER A 41 2.06 17.57 6.64
CA SER A 41 1.08 17.96 7.66
C SER A 41 -0.31 17.34 7.43
N THR A 42 -0.75 17.27 6.17
CA THR A 42 -2.01 16.65 5.75
C THR A 42 -1.98 15.14 5.96
N ILE A 43 -0.88 14.49 5.56
CA ILE A 43 -0.66 13.04 5.76
C ILE A 43 -0.70 12.70 7.26
N ILE A 44 0.06 13.44 8.08
CA ILE A 44 0.11 13.27 9.54
C ILE A 44 -1.29 13.44 10.16
N SER A 45 -2.03 14.46 9.73
CA SER A 45 -3.37 14.73 10.25
C SER A 45 -4.31 13.57 9.92
N LYS A 46 -4.27 13.08 8.68
CA LYS A 46 -5.05 11.92 8.24
C LYS A 46 -4.73 10.66 9.06
N LEU A 47 -3.44 10.37 9.28
CA LEU A 47 -3.00 9.24 10.10
C LEU A 47 -3.51 9.36 11.55
N ARG A 48 -3.47 10.56 12.14
CA ARG A 48 -4.01 10.81 13.49
C ARG A 48 -5.52 10.57 13.55
N ASP A 49 -6.27 11.00 12.56
CA ASP A 49 -7.72 10.81 12.54
C ASP A 49 -8.09 9.33 12.41
N ILE A 50 -7.31 8.57 11.64
CA ILE A 50 -7.46 7.11 11.56
C ILE A 50 -7.13 6.47 12.92
N ALA A 51 -6.01 6.83 13.54
CA ALA A 51 -5.62 6.31 14.85
C ALA A 51 -6.71 6.55 15.91
N LYS A 52 -7.28 7.76 15.95
CA LYS A 52 -8.40 8.11 16.85
C LYS A 52 -9.62 7.24 16.59
N ARG A 53 -10.03 7.09 15.31
CA ARG A 53 -11.18 6.25 14.94
C ARG A 53 -10.99 4.79 15.35
N LEU A 54 -9.76 4.28 15.22
CA LEU A 54 -9.37 2.93 15.62
C LEU A 54 -9.07 2.78 17.12
N LYS A 55 -9.23 3.86 17.89
CA LYS A 55 -8.92 3.90 19.33
C LYS A 55 -7.49 3.46 19.63
N LEU A 56 -6.55 3.82 18.75
CA LEU A 56 -5.13 3.60 18.97
C LEU A 56 -4.54 4.77 19.76
N LYS A 57 -3.63 4.46 20.68
CA LYS A 57 -2.80 5.49 21.32
C LYS A 57 -1.79 5.96 20.29
N ILE A 58 -1.63 7.28 20.15
CA ILE A 58 -0.63 7.84 19.25
C ILE A 58 0.48 8.50 20.05
N ASP A 59 1.72 8.25 19.63
CA ASP A 59 2.91 8.93 20.11
C ASP A 59 3.67 9.50 18.91
N LYS A 60 4.05 10.76 18.99
CA LYS A 60 4.78 11.44 17.92
C LYS A 60 6.25 11.42 18.28
N LYS A 61 7.06 10.80 17.43
CA LYS A 61 8.52 10.84 17.52
C LYS A 61 9.08 11.92 16.59
N ASP A 62 10.38 12.14 16.70
CA ASP A 62 11.12 13.04 15.82
C ASP A 62 11.10 12.55 14.36
N GLY A 63 11.49 13.41 13.42
CA GLY A 63 11.68 13.01 12.01
C GLY A 63 10.41 12.71 11.20
N GLY A 64 9.20 12.97 11.74
CA GLY A 64 7.95 12.63 11.04
C GLY A 64 7.46 11.20 11.30
N LEU A 65 8.07 10.51 12.26
CA LEU A 65 7.66 9.19 12.72
C LEU A 65 6.48 9.27 13.70
N LEU A 66 5.43 8.52 13.41
CA LEU A 66 4.25 8.35 14.27
C LEU A 66 4.20 6.89 14.74
N LYS A 67 4.12 6.68 16.04
CA LYS A 67 3.83 5.37 16.63
C LYS A 67 2.37 5.28 17.02
N MET A 68 1.68 4.23 16.60
CA MET A 68 0.28 3.94 16.91
C MET A 68 0.21 2.59 17.62
N GLU A 69 -0.29 2.57 18.85
CA GLU A 69 -0.38 1.37 19.69
C GLU A 69 -1.83 0.99 19.96
N GLY A 70 -2.12 -0.30 19.85
CA GLY A 70 -3.38 -0.87 20.31
C GLY A 70 -3.54 -0.74 21.82
N LEU A 71 -4.78 -0.72 22.29
CA LEU A 71 -5.09 -0.68 23.73
C LEU A 71 -5.24 -2.06 24.35
N LYS A 72 -5.38 -3.10 23.51
CA LYS A 72 -5.63 -4.48 23.94
C LYS A 72 -4.48 -5.36 23.51
N GLU A 73 -4.22 -6.37 24.33
CA GLU A 73 -3.24 -7.38 24.01
C GLU A 73 -3.83 -8.36 23.00
N GLY A 74 -3.10 -8.57 21.90
CA GLY A 74 -3.40 -9.60 20.90
C GLY A 74 -2.66 -10.90 21.18
N ARG A 75 -2.73 -11.85 20.25
CA ARG A 75 -2.08 -13.18 20.38
C ARG A 75 -0.56 -13.08 20.60
N LYS A 76 0.09 -12.04 20.08
CA LYS A 76 1.54 -11.83 20.15
C LYS A 76 1.89 -10.54 20.89
N GLY A 77 1.11 -10.19 21.91
CA GLY A 77 1.25 -8.94 22.65
C GLY A 77 0.47 -7.79 22.00
N VAL A 78 0.68 -6.58 22.53
CA VAL A 78 0.06 -5.36 22.00
C VAL A 78 0.59 -5.06 20.59
N LEU A 79 -0.33 -4.80 19.66
CA LEU A 79 -0.01 -4.37 18.31
C LEU A 79 0.54 -2.94 18.32
N SER A 80 1.73 -2.74 17.76
CA SER A 80 2.30 -1.42 17.49
C SER A 80 2.58 -1.25 16.01
N ILE A 81 2.22 -0.09 15.48
CA ILE A 81 2.39 0.30 14.09
C ILE A 81 3.18 1.60 14.05
N ASP A 82 4.27 1.61 13.30
CA ASP A 82 5.08 2.79 13.04
C ASP A 82 4.72 3.31 11.63
N ALA A 83 4.43 4.59 11.52
CA ALA A 83 4.23 5.29 10.25
C ALA A 83 5.30 6.36 10.10
N GLU A 84 6.15 6.22 9.09
CA GLU A 84 7.24 7.14 8.79
C GLU A 84 6.98 7.85 7.46
N ILE A 85 7.20 9.15 7.44
CA ILE A 85 6.99 10.00 6.27
C ILE A 85 8.35 10.49 5.82
N PHE A 86 8.67 10.21 4.57
CA PHE A 86 9.89 10.63 3.93
C PHE A 86 9.58 11.63 2.82
N GLU A 87 10.31 12.74 2.82
CA GLU A 87 10.22 13.77 1.79
C GLU A 87 11.11 13.40 0.59
N VAL A 88 10.52 13.28 -0.59
CA VAL A 88 11.26 13.11 -1.85
C VAL A 88 11.40 14.49 -2.53
N THR A 89 10.31 15.27 -2.49
CA THR A 89 10.26 16.70 -2.82
C THR A 89 9.25 17.37 -1.89
N PRO A 90 9.19 18.71 -1.77
CA PRO A 90 8.29 19.39 -0.83
C PRO A 90 6.80 19.01 -0.94
N ASN A 91 6.35 18.54 -2.11
CA ASN A 91 4.96 18.11 -2.37
C ASN A 91 4.86 16.64 -2.80
N PHE A 92 5.90 15.84 -2.56
CA PHE A 92 5.90 14.42 -2.89
C PHE A 92 6.58 13.61 -1.79
N HIS A 93 5.80 12.73 -1.15
CA HIS A 93 6.23 11.99 0.02
C HIS A 93 6.06 10.49 -0.19
N LEU A 94 7.00 9.72 0.33
CA LEU A 94 6.83 8.29 0.55
C LEU A 94 6.42 8.07 2.00
N VAL A 95 5.40 7.24 2.21
CA VAL A 95 4.94 6.87 3.55
C VAL A 95 5.14 5.38 3.72
N GLU A 96 5.92 5.01 4.73
CA GLU A 96 6.08 3.62 5.17
C GLU A 96 5.20 3.38 6.40
N VAL A 97 4.41 2.31 6.38
CA VAL A 97 3.63 1.87 7.53
C VAL A 97 4.06 0.44 7.86
N LYS A 98 4.70 0.25 9.01
CA LYS A 98 5.26 -1.04 9.43
C LYS A 98 4.76 -1.48 10.80
N LYS A 99 4.64 -2.79 10.98
CA LYS A 99 4.36 -3.41 12.28
C LYS A 99 5.65 -3.46 13.10
N SER A 100 5.70 -2.73 14.22
CA SER A 100 6.84 -2.74 15.14
C SER A 100 6.70 -3.79 16.27
N SER A 101 5.48 -4.18 16.67
CA SER A 101 5.22 -5.28 17.62
C SER A 101 3.85 -5.92 17.38
N GLY A 102 3.56 -7.07 18.00
CA GLY A 102 2.25 -7.71 17.94
C GLY A 102 2.06 -8.70 16.80
N ASP A 103 0.82 -9.09 16.54
CA ASP A 103 0.48 -10.14 15.57
C ASP A 103 0.44 -9.62 14.12
N THR A 104 1.04 -10.38 13.20
CA THR A 104 1.13 -9.97 11.79
C THR A 104 -0.21 -10.08 11.05
N LEU A 105 -1.06 -11.05 11.38
CA LEU A 105 -2.38 -11.17 10.75
C LEU A 105 -3.30 -10.04 11.23
N GLU A 106 -3.20 -9.66 12.49
CA GLU A 106 -3.90 -8.50 13.04
C GLU A 106 -3.51 -7.20 12.30
N PHE A 107 -2.20 -6.98 12.11
CA PHE A 107 -1.69 -5.87 11.31
C PHE A 107 -2.27 -5.87 9.88
N GLN A 108 -2.18 -6.99 9.18
CA GLN A 108 -2.68 -7.11 7.80
C GLN A 108 -4.18 -6.86 7.71
N LYS A 109 -4.95 -7.31 8.70
CA LYS A 109 -6.39 -7.07 8.79
C LYS A 109 -6.69 -5.58 8.93
N ILE A 110 -6.06 -4.89 9.88
CA ILE A 110 -6.23 -3.44 10.08
C ILE A 110 -5.80 -2.67 8.82
N MET A 111 -4.69 -3.07 8.20
CA MET A 111 -4.23 -2.44 6.97
C MET A 111 -5.27 -2.55 5.84
N LYS A 112 -5.83 -3.75 5.63
CA LYS A 112 -6.80 -4.02 4.57
C LYS A 112 -8.18 -3.41 4.84
N GLN A 113 -8.68 -3.53 6.07
CA GLN A 113 -10.08 -3.19 6.41
C GLN A 113 -10.26 -1.74 6.83
N ASP A 114 -9.24 -1.11 7.42
CA ASP A 114 -9.39 0.20 8.05
C ASP A 114 -8.47 1.26 7.45
N MET A 115 -7.17 0.99 7.38
CA MET A 115 -6.18 1.99 6.93
C MET A 115 -6.29 2.29 5.44
N ARG A 116 -6.22 1.26 4.58
CA ARG A 116 -6.28 1.44 3.12
C ARG A 116 -7.53 2.19 2.66
N PRO A 117 -8.76 1.80 3.09
CA PRO A 117 -9.96 2.53 2.71
C PRO A 117 -9.97 3.98 3.19
N ALA A 118 -9.41 4.24 4.38
CA ALA A 118 -9.40 5.58 4.95
C ALA A 118 -8.31 6.48 4.37
N LEU A 119 -7.27 5.93 3.73
CA LEU A 119 -6.18 6.68 3.09
C LEU A 119 -6.41 6.95 1.60
N LYS A 120 -7.51 6.45 1.03
CA LYS A 120 -7.80 6.49 -0.42
C LYS A 120 -7.71 7.88 -1.06
N ASP A 121 -7.99 8.92 -0.30
CA ASP A 121 -8.01 10.32 -0.75
C ASP A 121 -6.63 10.98 -0.77
N ILE A 122 -5.64 10.39 -0.08
CA ILE A 122 -4.27 10.92 -0.02
C ILE A 122 -3.24 10.03 -0.72
N VAL A 123 -3.59 8.78 -1.03
CA VAL A 123 -2.71 7.84 -1.73
C VAL A 123 -2.67 8.19 -3.21
N TRP A 124 -1.44 8.33 -3.73
CA TRP A 124 -1.19 8.38 -5.17
C TRP A 124 -0.99 6.98 -5.76
N THR A 125 -0.09 6.19 -5.18
CA THR A 125 0.06 4.77 -5.52
C THR A 125 0.58 3.95 -4.34
N TRP A 126 0.11 2.70 -4.23
CA TRP A 126 0.65 1.71 -3.30
C TRP A 126 1.85 1.00 -3.93
N GLN A 127 2.91 0.79 -3.16
CA GLN A 127 4.07 0.03 -3.62
C GLN A 127 3.91 -1.47 -3.36
N GLY A 128 4.37 -2.29 -4.31
CA GLY A 128 4.36 -3.75 -4.18
C GLY A 128 2.98 -4.39 -4.35
N GLU A 129 1.98 -3.64 -4.82
CA GLU A 129 0.78 -4.22 -5.42
C GLU A 129 1.12 -4.57 -6.87
N GLN A 130 1.13 -5.87 -7.20
CA GLN A 130 0.96 -6.27 -8.58
C GLN A 130 -0.40 -5.73 -9.01
N GLN A 131 -0.41 -4.89 -10.04
CA GLN A 131 -1.65 -4.53 -10.73
C GLN A 131 -2.24 -5.82 -11.30
N GLN A 132 -3.15 -6.46 -10.58
CA GLN A 132 -4.07 -7.43 -11.17
C GLN A 132 -5.21 -6.65 -11.81
N GLN A 133 -4.91 -6.01 -12.94
CA GLN A 133 -5.80 -5.43 -13.96
C GLN A 133 -4.83 -4.81 -14.97
N GLU A 134 -4.59 -5.37 -16.16
CA GLU A 134 -5.58 -5.62 -17.21
C GLU A 134 -5.42 -7.03 -17.85
N GLN A 135 -6.35 -7.94 -17.52
CA GLN A 135 -6.70 -9.04 -18.42
C GLN A 135 -8.19 -9.36 -18.25
N GLN A 136 -9.05 -8.35 -18.45
CA GLN A 136 -10.49 -8.54 -18.58
C GLN A 136 -11.14 -7.76 -19.75
N ASP A 137 -10.37 -7.12 -20.64
CA ASP A 137 -10.91 -6.47 -21.85
C ASP A 137 -10.32 -7.02 -23.16
N LEU A 138 -10.25 -8.35 -23.28
CA LEU A 138 -10.25 -9.01 -24.59
C LEU A 138 -11.48 -9.91 -24.67
N GLN A 139 -12.66 -9.30 -24.71
CA GLN A 139 -13.79 -9.96 -25.34
C GLN A 139 -13.42 -10.19 -26.81
N PRO A 140 -13.58 -11.39 -27.38
CA PRO A 140 -13.51 -11.54 -28.82
C PRO A 140 -14.70 -10.79 -29.41
N SER A 141 -14.44 -9.59 -29.92
CA SER A 141 -15.37 -8.87 -30.78
C SER A 141 -15.85 -9.82 -31.86
N HIS A 142 -17.17 -9.94 -31.99
CA HIS A 142 -17.89 -10.65 -33.04
C HIS A 142 -17.14 -10.56 -34.38
N VAL A 143 -16.64 -11.68 -34.87
CA VAL A 143 -16.19 -11.81 -36.26
C VAL A 143 -17.45 -11.71 -37.12
N PRO A 144 -17.58 -10.72 -38.02
CA PRO A 144 -18.65 -10.75 -39.01
C PRO A 144 -18.42 -11.99 -39.86
N GLN A 145 -19.36 -12.94 -39.84
CA GLN A 145 -19.34 -14.06 -40.78
C GLN A 145 -19.43 -13.46 -42.19
N LEU A 146 -18.35 -13.57 -42.96
CA LEU A 146 -18.38 -13.33 -44.40
C LEU A 146 -19.40 -14.30 -45.01
N GLN A 147 -20.53 -13.76 -45.45
CA GLN A 147 -21.48 -14.50 -46.28
C GLN A 147 -20.73 -14.91 -47.56
N VAL A 148 -20.45 -16.20 -47.68
CA VAL A 148 -19.98 -16.80 -48.93
C VAL A 148 -21.15 -16.69 -49.91
N VAL A 149 -21.11 -15.68 -50.78
CA VAL A 149 -22.01 -15.60 -51.93
C VAL A 149 -21.67 -16.77 -52.85
N SER A 150 -22.61 -17.71 -52.97
CA SER A 150 -22.50 -18.80 -53.96
C SER A 150 -22.63 -18.20 -55.37
N PRO A 151 -21.81 -18.65 -56.35
CA PRO A 151 -21.94 -18.17 -57.72
C PRO A 151 -23.27 -18.61 -58.34
N PRO A 152 -23.85 -17.81 -59.25
CA PRO A 152 -25.11 -18.17 -59.89
C PRO A 152 -24.92 -19.44 -60.73
N GLN A 153 -25.90 -20.34 -60.65
CA GLN A 153 -25.99 -21.50 -61.53
C GLN A 153 -26.64 -21.02 -62.83
N ASP A 154 -25.86 -20.98 -63.92
CA ASP A 154 -26.41 -20.82 -65.26
C ASP A 154 -27.16 -22.10 -65.66
N SER A 155 -28.34 -21.90 -66.27
CA SER A 155 -29.27 -22.95 -66.74
C SER A 155 -28.87 -23.52 -68.10
#